data_AF-A0A7Z9ZM63-F1
#
_entry.id   AF-A0A7Z9ZM63-F1
#
_cell.length_a   1.000
_cell.length_b   1.000
_cell.length_c   1.000
_cell.angle_alpha   90.00
_cell.angle_beta   90.00
_cell.angle_gamma   90.00
#
_symmetry.space_group_name_H-M   'P 1'
#
loop_
_entity.id
_entity.type
_entity.pdbx_description
1 polymer ?
#
loop_
_entity_poly.entity_id
_entity_poly.type
_entity_poly.pdbx_seq_one_letter_code
_entity_poly.pdbx_strand_id
1 'polypeptide(L)'
;MGTRIVRYVAEAGPRWGVATEEGKVLELHGDPYGRWEVGAEVGPLAEIRLMAPVAPSKILCVGRNYPAHAAEHDAEVPPEPLLFLKPPSAVIGPEKPILLPPQSRRVDYEAEMAVVIGRRCRDVTPEAAWEYVWGVTCANDVTARDLQRRDGQW
;
A
#
# COMPACT_ATOMS: atom_id res chain seq x y z
N MET A 1 -1.19 19.58 9.43
CA MET A 1 -1.77 18.33 8.89
C MET A 1 -0.98 17.89 7.67
N GLY A 2 -0.87 16.59 7.41
CA GLY A 2 -0.11 16.05 6.28
C GLY A 2 -0.91 16.05 4.97
N THR A 3 -0.23 16.18 3.84
CA THR A 3 -0.85 16.14 2.50
C THR A 3 -1.34 14.72 2.19
N ARG A 4 -2.60 14.58 1.74
CA ARG A 4 -3.15 13.30 1.28
C ARG A 4 -3.15 13.24 -0.23
N ILE A 5 -2.30 12.39 -0.78
CA ILE A 5 -2.20 12.17 -2.23
C ILE A 5 -3.09 11.00 -2.64
N VAL A 6 -3.84 11.17 -3.72
CA VAL A 6 -4.73 10.15 -4.28
C VAL A 6 -4.41 9.91 -5.76
N ARG A 7 -4.74 8.71 -6.24
CA ARG A 7 -4.90 8.44 -7.68
C ARG A 7 -6.37 8.21 -7.98
N TYR A 8 -6.83 8.71 -9.11
CA TYR A 8 -8.21 8.56 -9.55
C TYR A 8 -8.29 8.28 -11.05
N VAL A 9 -9.43 7.76 -11.47
CA VAL A 9 -9.75 7.53 -12.88
C VAL A 9 -10.28 8.82 -13.50
N ALA A 10 -9.61 9.33 -14.53
CA ALA A 10 -10.11 10.42 -15.37
C ALA A 10 -10.36 9.92 -16.81
N GLU A 11 -11.05 10.71 -17.63
CA GLU A 11 -11.34 10.36 -19.03
C GLU A 11 -10.07 10.05 -19.85
N ALA A 12 -9.02 10.84 -19.65
CA ALA A 12 -7.72 10.67 -20.30
C ALA A 12 -6.85 9.57 -19.67
N GLY A 13 -7.36 8.83 -18.69
CA GLY A 13 -6.63 7.79 -17.95
C GLY A 13 -6.34 8.16 -16.50
N PRO A 14 -5.50 7.37 -15.80
CA PRO A 14 -5.16 7.59 -14.40
C PRO A 14 -4.52 8.97 -14.16
N ARG A 15 -4.99 9.68 -13.14
CA ARG A 15 -4.46 10.98 -12.70
C ARG A 15 -4.18 10.98 -11.20
N TRP A 16 -3.39 11.97 -10.77
CA TRP A 16 -3.06 12.22 -9.37
C TRP A 16 -3.82 13.43 -8.86
N GLY A 17 -4.12 13.44 -7.57
CA GLY A 17 -4.78 14.56 -6.91
C GLY A 17 -4.39 14.69 -5.45
N VAL A 18 -4.78 15.83 -4.87
CA VAL A 18 -4.62 16.13 -3.45
C VAL A 18 -6.00 16.15 -2.81
N ALA A 19 -6.23 15.28 -1.82
CA ALA A 19 -7.47 15.24 -1.07
C ALA A 19 -7.42 16.24 0.10
N THR A 20 -8.31 17.22 0.09
CA THR A 20 -8.39 18.27 1.11
C THR A 20 -9.14 17.80 2.36
N GLU A 21 -9.11 18.56 3.45
CA GLU A 21 -9.84 18.23 4.68
C GLU A 21 -11.36 18.40 4.50
N GLU A 22 -11.78 19.29 3.61
CA GLU A 22 -13.16 19.56 3.24
C GLU A 22 -13.77 18.48 2.33
N GLY A 23 -13.04 17.39 2.07
CA GLY A 23 -13.54 16.26 1.28
C GLY A 23 -13.57 16.53 -0.22
N LYS A 24 -12.68 17.40 -0.72
CA LYS A 24 -12.50 17.66 -2.16
C LYS A 24 -11.22 17.04 -2.69
N VAL A 25 -11.15 16.84 -4.00
CA VAL A 25 -9.91 16.50 -4.69
C VAL A 25 -9.54 17.64 -5.63
N LEU A 26 -8.30 18.09 -5.51
CA LEU A 26 -7.68 19.03 -6.44
C LEU A 26 -6.70 18.28 -7.33
N GLU A 27 -6.55 18.71 -8.59
CA GLU A 27 -5.57 18.12 -9.49
C GLU A 27 -4.14 18.27 -8.93
N LEU A 28 -3.31 17.25 -9.15
CA LEU A 28 -1.88 17.32 -8.92
C LEU A 28 -1.16 17.35 -10.26
N HIS A 29 -0.48 18.45 -10.56
CA HIS A 29 0.35 18.60 -11.74
C HIS A 29 1.82 18.38 -11.37
N GLY A 30 2.49 17.45 -12.06
CA GLY A 30 3.90 17.15 -11.84
C GLY A 30 4.13 15.72 -11.35
N ASP A 31 5.26 15.52 -10.68
CA ASP A 31 5.66 14.21 -10.13
C ASP A 31 5.21 14.12 -8.66
N PRO A 32 4.30 13.20 -8.30
CA PRO A 32 3.85 13.05 -6.92
C PRO A 32 5.00 12.70 -5.97
N TYR A 33 6.07 12.05 -6.44
CA TYR A 33 7.26 11.70 -5.65
C TYR A 33 8.33 12.79 -5.64
N GLY A 34 8.13 13.85 -6.43
CA GLY A 34 9.08 14.94 -6.63
C GLY A 34 8.41 16.30 -6.42
N ARG A 35 8.47 17.15 -7.45
CA ARG A 35 7.86 18.48 -7.44
C ARG A 35 6.51 18.44 -8.12
N TRP A 36 5.54 19.06 -7.48
CA TRP A 36 4.19 19.18 -7.99
C TRP A 36 3.52 20.46 -7.49
N GLU A 37 2.44 20.82 -8.17
CA GLU A 37 1.56 21.93 -7.81
C GLU A 37 0.09 21.50 -7.86
N VAL A 38 -0.73 22.25 -7.14
CA VAL A 38 -2.17 22.01 -7.06
C VAL A 38 -2.87 22.75 -8.20
N GLY A 39 -3.72 22.03 -8.93
CA GLY A 39 -4.52 22.56 -10.03
C GLY A 39 -5.97 22.85 -9.65
N ALA A 40 -6.85 22.69 -10.64
CA ALA A 40 -8.28 22.90 -10.49
C ALA A 40 -8.93 21.86 -9.57
N GLU A 41 -10.11 22.17 -9.06
CA GLU A 41 -10.94 21.21 -8.35
C GLU A 41 -11.48 20.16 -9.32
N VAL A 42 -11.27 18.88 -8.97
CA VAL A 42 -11.80 17.72 -9.71
C VAL A 42 -13.22 17.42 -9.28
N GLY A 43 -13.51 17.56 -7.98
CA GLY A 43 -14.82 17.35 -7.39
C GLY A 43 -14.77 16.77 -5.97
N PRO A 44 -15.93 16.36 -5.42
CA PRO A 44 -16.00 15.75 -4.10
C PRO A 44 -15.29 14.39 -4.07
N LEU A 45 -14.48 14.15 -3.04
CA LEU A 45 -13.74 12.89 -2.85
C LEU A 45 -14.66 11.66 -2.85
N ALA A 46 -15.87 11.80 -2.30
CA ALA A 46 -16.86 10.74 -2.22
C ALA A 46 -17.46 10.34 -3.58
N GLU A 47 -17.36 11.20 -4.60
CA GLU A 47 -17.87 10.95 -5.95
C GLU A 47 -16.77 10.51 -6.91
N ILE A 48 -15.51 10.60 -6.48
CA ILE A 48 -14.35 10.28 -7.32
C ILE A 48 -14.00 8.81 -7.19
N ARG A 49 -13.87 8.15 -8.35
CA ARG A 49 -13.41 6.78 -8.42
C ARG A 49 -11.90 6.69 -8.17
N LEU A 50 -11.53 6.35 -6.95
CA LEU A 50 -10.15 6.16 -6.53
C LEU A 50 -9.53 4.90 -7.16
N MET A 51 -8.22 4.98 -7.38
CA MET A 51 -7.35 3.86 -7.72
C MET A 51 -6.45 3.53 -6.52
N ALA A 52 -5.63 2.48 -6.64
CA ALA A 52 -4.56 2.27 -5.66
C ALA A 52 -3.68 3.53 -5.58
N PRO A 53 -3.30 4.01 -4.38
CA PRO A 53 -2.62 5.29 -4.21
C PRO A 53 -1.19 5.29 -4.75
N VAL A 54 -0.67 4.13 -5.18
CA VAL A 54 0.67 3.95 -5.74
C VAL A 54 0.66 2.94 -6.90
N ALA A 55 1.68 3.01 -7.75
CA ALA A 55 1.97 2.01 -8.80
C ALA A 55 3.37 1.41 -8.55
N PRO A 56 3.50 0.46 -7.60
CA PRO A 56 4.81 0.00 -7.14
C PRO A 56 5.49 -0.91 -8.17
N SER A 57 6.82 -0.89 -8.23
CA SER A 57 7.61 -1.86 -9.01
C SER A 57 7.76 -3.21 -8.31
N LYS A 58 7.60 -3.24 -6.98
CA LYS A 58 7.65 -4.41 -6.10
C LYS A 58 7.00 -4.08 -4.76
N ILE A 59 6.56 -5.09 -4.03
CA ILE A 59 6.00 -4.96 -2.68
C ILE A 59 6.81 -5.89 -1.78
N LEU A 60 7.47 -5.33 -0.76
CA LEU A 60 8.17 -6.09 0.26
C LEU A 60 7.26 -6.14 1.49
N CYS A 61 6.95 -7.36 1.94
CA CYS A 61 6.15 -7.59 3.13
C CYS A 61 7.04 -8.04 4.30
N VAL A 62 6.56 -7.80 5.52
CA VAL A 62 7.23 -8.22 6.76
C VAL A 62 6.27 -9.12 7.53
N GLY A 63 6.64 -10.38 7.72
CA GLY A 63 5.84 -11.31 8.52
C GLY A 63 6.07 -11.15 10.02
N ARG A 64 5.00 -11.36 10.81
CA ARG A 64 5.06 -11.47 12.29
C ARG A 64 5.67 -10.26 13.01
N ASN A 65 5.36 -9.05 12.54
CA ASN A 65 5.96 -7.82 13.05
C ASN A 65 5.17 -7.13 14.20
N TYR A 66 4.07 -7.73 14.65
CA TYR A 66 3.31 -7.28 15.83
C TYR A 66 3.43 -8.32 16.95
N PRO A 67 4.01 -7.98 18.12
CA PRO A 67 4.22 -8.94 19.21
C PRO A 67 2.93 -9.62 19.71
N ALA A 68 1.81 -8.90 19.71
CA ALA A 68 0.50 -9.45 20.07
C ALA A 68 0.01 -10.50 19.06
N HIS A 69 0.30 -10.33 17.78
CA HIS A 69 -0.08 -11.26 16.72
C HIS A 69 0.85 -12.49 16.66
N ALA A 70 2.12 -12.34 17.04
CA ALA A 70 3.02 -13.47 17.20
C ALA A 70 2.55 -14.43 18.32
N ALA A 71 2.06 -13.87 19.43
CA ALA A 71 1.47 -14.64 20.54
C ALA A 71 0.17 -15.37 20.16
N GLU A 72 -0.69 -14.81 19.30
CA GLU A 72 -1.92 -15.46 18.79
C GLU A 72 -1.64 -16.74 17.97
N HIS A 73 -0.42 -16.88 17.47
CA HIS A 73 0.01 -18.00 16.64
C HIS A 73 1.03 -18.93 17.31
N ASP A 74 1.23 -18.83 18.63
CA ASP A 74 2.27 -19.57 19.38
C ASP A 74 3.66 -19.46 18.71
N ALA A 75 3.95 -18.30 18.13
CA ALA A 75 5.18 -18.04 17.39
C ALA A 75 6.05 -17.02 18.11
N GLU A 76 7.36 -17.27 18.18
CA GLU A 76 8.32 -16.26 18.62
C GLU A 76 8.49 -15.18 17.53
N VAL A 77 8.67 -13.93 17.96
CA VAL A 77 9.09 -12.84 17.05
C VAL A 77 10.49 -13.18 16.56
N PRO A 78 10.70 -13.33 15.24
CA PRO A 78 12.02 -13.67 14.71
C PRO A 78 13.09 -12.62 15.09
N PRO A 79 14.35 -13.01 15.32
CA PRO A 79 15.43 -12.07 15.63
C PRO A 79 15.79 -11.16 14.45
N GLU A 80 15.41 -11.56 13.23
CA GLU A 80 15.58 -10.80 12.00
C GLU A 80 14.24 -10.70 11.24
N PRO A 81 13.96 -9.59 10.53
CA PRO A 81 12.71 -9.44 9.79
C PRO A 81 12.49 -10.58 8.78
N LEU A 82 11.34 -11.23 8.86
CA LEU A 82 10.95 -12.22 7.86
C LEU A 82 10.36 -11.51 6.64
N LEU A 83 11.10 -11.53 5.54
CA LEU A 83 10.77 -10.80 4.32
C LEU A 83 10.26 -11.72 3.21
N PHE A 84 9.24 -11.26 2.49
CA PHE A 84 8.74 -11.91 1.27
C PHE A 84 8.21 -10.86 0.28
N LEU A 85 7.87 -11.29 -0.94
CA LEU A 85 7.45 -10.39 -2.03
C LEU A 85 6.03 -10.69 -2.46
N LYS A 86 5.23 -9.62 -2.64
CA LYS A 86 4.03 -9.67 -3.47
C LYS A 86 4.29 -9.00 -4.82
N PRO A 87 3.80 -9.58 -5.93
CA PRO A 87 3.96 -8.97 -7.24
C PRO A 87 3.06 -7.72 -7.35
N PRO A 88 3.46 -6.68 -8.11
CA PRO A 88 2.62 -5.52 -8.38
C PRO A 88 1.23 -5.85 -8.97
N SER A 89 1.10 -6.99 -9.63
CA SER A 89 -0.18 -7.49 -10.17
C SER A 89 -1.20 -7.84 -9.09
N ALA A 90 -0.80 -7.96 -7.81
CA ALA A 90 -1.72 -8.17 -6.69
C ALA A 90 -2.40 -6.89 -6.21
N VAL A 91 -1.96 -5.71 -6.66
CA VAL A 91 -2.48 -4.43 -6.19
C VAL A 91 -3.84 -4.13 -6.82
N ILE A 92 -4.83 -3.88 -5.97
CA ILE A 92 -6.13 -3.33 -6.35
C ILE A 92 -6.40 -2.04 -5.57
N GLY A 93 -7.23 -1.17 -6.14
CA GLY A 93 -7.63 0.08 -5.50
C GLY A 93 -8.69 -0.10 -4.42
N PRO A 94 -9.04 0.97 -3.70
CA PRO A 94 -10.17 0.98 -2.78
C PRO A 94 -11.45 0.46 -3.44
N GLU A 95 -12.28 -0.24 -2.67
CA GLU A 95 -13.59 -0.77 -3.08
C GLU A 95 -13.57 -1.80 -4.23
N LYS A 96 -12.38 -2.21 -4.70
CA LYS A 96 -12.26 -3.29 -5.66
C LYS A 96 -12.48 -4.64 -4.97
N PRO A 97 -13.18 -5.59 -5.62
CA PRO A 97 -13.38 -6.91 -5.06
C PRO A 97 -12.07 -7.69 -5.03
N ILE A 98 -11.84 -8.40 -3.92
CA ILE A 98 -10.81 -9.44 -3.83
C ILE A 98 -11.39 -10.71 -4.44
N LEU A 99 -10.73 -11.22 -5.48
CA LEU A 99 -11.14 -12.48 -6.11
C LEU A 99 -10.48 -13.65 -5.38
N LEU A 100 -11.28 -14.47 -4.71
CA LEU A 100 -10.79 -15.62 -3.97
C LEU A 100 -10.34 -16.73 -4.95
N PRO A 101 -9.10 -17.24 -4.83
CA PRO A 101 -8.63 -18.31 -5.71
C PRO A 101 -9.44 -19.59 -5.49
N PRO A 102 -9.95 -20.25 -6.55
CA PRO A 102 -10.81 -21.43 -6.40
C PRO A 102 -10.09 -22.62 -5.76
N GLN A 103 -8.76 -22.69 -5.83
CA GLN A 103 -7.96 -23.72 -5.16
C GLN A 103 -7.77 -23.51 -3.65
N SER A 104 -8.12 -22.34 -3.11
CA SER A 104 -7.96 -22.03 -1.68
C SER A 104 -9.25 -22.29 -0.90
N ARG A 105 -9.11 -22.91 0.28
CA ARG A 105 -10.20 -23.12 1.23
C ARG A 105 -10.22 -22.09 2.36
N ARG A 106 -9.14 -21.34 2.53
CA ARG A 106 -9.00 -20.33 3.58
C ARG A 106 -8.18 -19.15 3.07
N VAL A 107 -8.86 -18.04 2.86
CA VAL A 107 -8.23 -16.75 2.58
C VAL A 107 -8.48 -15.84 3.77
N ASP A 108 -7.41 -15.32 4.35
CA ASP A 108 -7.45 -14.40 5.48
C ASP A 108 -7.10 -12.97 5.01
N TYR A 109 -7.57 -11.98 5.79
CA TYR A 109 -7.16 -10.59 5.69
C TYR A 109 -6.07 -10.28 6.71
N GLU A 110 -5.19 -9.33 6.39
CA GLU A 110 -4.14 -8.83 7.26
C GLU A 110 -4.06 -7.31 7.07
N ALA A 111 -4.58 -6.54 8.01
CA ALA A 111 -4.57 -5.08 7.91
C ALA A 111 -3.19 -4.54 8.27
N GLU A 112 -2.54 -3.87 7.32
CA GLU A 112 -1.14 -3.46 7.44
C GLU A 112 -0.95 -1.96 7.15
N MET A 113 0.05 -1.37 7.80
CA MET A 113 0.59 -0.08 7.39
C MET A 113 1.61 -0.30 6.27
N ALA A 114 1.32 0.23 5.08
CA ALA A 114 2.26 0.21 3.97
C ALA A 114 3.10 1.49 3.94
N VAL A 115 4.42 1.31 3.92
CA VAL A 115 5.39 2.40 3.74
C VAL A 115 5.72 2.56 2.26
N VAL A 116 5.53 3.77 1.73
CA VAL A 116 5.82 4.09 0.33
C VAL A 116 7.18 4.77 0.24
N ILE A 117 8.12 4.16 -0.48
CA ILE A 117 9.44 4.71 -0.71
C ILE A 117 9.41 5.69 -1.90
N GLY A 118 9.84 6.93 -1.68
CA GLY A 118 9.85 7.99 -2.70
C GLY A 118 11.19 8.16 -3.42
N ARG A 119 12.27 7.69 -2.81
CA ARG A 119 13.64 7.92 -3.29
C ARG A 119 14.40 6.61 -3.34
N ARG A 120 15.16 6.40 -4.42
CA ARG A 120 16.04 5.22 -4.53
C ARG A 120 17.06 5.25 -3.39
N CYS A 121 17.25 4.11 -2.75
CA CYS A 121 18.12 3.98 -1.60
C CYS A 121 18.81 2.61 -1.55
N ARG A 122 19.90 2.53 -0.77
CA ARG A 122 20.69 1.33 -0.49
C ARG A 122 21.49 1.59 0.79
N ASP A 123 21.63 0.58 1.65
CA ASP A 123 22.43 0.62 2.88
C ASP A 123 22.12 1.83 3.77
N VAL A 124 20.82 2.12 3.92
CA VAL A 124 20.31 3.26 4.71
C VAL A 124 20.32 2.90 6.19
N THR A 125 20.82 3.80 7.03
CA THR A 125 20.77 3.61 8.48
C THR A 125 19.35 3.81 9.01
N PRO A 126 18.98 3.21 10.16
CA PRO A 126 17.65 3.40 10.76
C PRO A 126 17.28 4.87 10.97
N GLU A 127 18.25 5.72 11.33
CA GLU A 127 18.06 7.15 11.62
C GLU A 127 17.70 7.94 10.35
N ALA A 128 18.27 7.56 9.20
CA ALA A 128 18.03 8.21 7.92
C ALA A 128 16.83 7.62 7.15
N ALA A 129 16.24 6.52 7.62
CA ALA A 129 15.21 5.77 6.90
C ALA A 129 14.01 6.63 6.46
N TRP A 130 13.53 7.49 7.37
CA TRP A 130 12.38 8.36 7.10
C TRP A 130 12.61 9.40 6.00
N GLU A 131 13.87 9.74 5.68
CA GLU A 131 14.19 10.67 4.58
C GLU A 131 13.91 10.08 3.19
N TYR A 132 13.71 8.77 3.11
CA TYR A 132 13.39 8.04 1.89
C TYR A 132 11.92 7.63 1.79
N VAL A 133 11.18 7.76 2.90
CA VAL A 133 9.74 7.50 2.95
C VAL A 133 9.00 8.70 2.35
N TRP A 134 8.24 8.45 1.30
CA TRP A 134 7.34 9.43 0.70
C TRP A 134 6.06 9.62 1.51
N GLY A 135 5.56 8.52 2.06
CA GLY A 135 4.34 8.52 2.85
C GLY A 135 3.97 7.12 3.30
N VAL A 136 2.82 7.04 3.96
CA VAL A 136 2.23 5.79 4.42
C VAL A 136 0.80 5.65 3.90
N THR A 137 0.35 4.42 3.74
CA THR A 137 -1.04 4.12 3.34
C THR A 137 -1.51 2.84 4.00
N CYS A 138 -2.80 2.53 3.89
CA CYS A 138 -3.36 1.27 4.35
C CYS A 138 -3.14 0.20 3.27
N ALA A 139 -2.81 -1.02 3.70
CA ALA A 139 -2.77 -2.20 2.86
C ALA A 139 -3.50 -3.38 3.52
N ASN A 140 -3.90 -4.35 2.69
CA ASN A 140 -4.42 -5.63 3.15
C ASN A 140 -3.57 -6.74 2.54
N ASP A 141 -2.77 -7.43 3.35
CA ASP A 141 -1.96 -8.56 2.90
C ASP A 141 -2.81 -9.85 2.83
N VAL A 142 -3.69 -9.87 1.83
CA VAL A 142 -4.60 -10.99 1.60
C VAL A 142 -3.80 -12.26 1.33
N THR A 143 -4.08 -13.30 2.12
CA THR A 143 -3.27 -14.51 2.15
C THR A 143 -4.14 -15.78 2.10
N ALA A 144 -3.87 -16.64 1.13
CA ALA A 144 -4.43 -17.99 1.04
C ALA A 144 -3.63 -18.92 1.97
N ARG A 145 -4.09 -19.10 3.21
CA ARG A 145 -3.35 -19.78 4.29
C ARG A 145 -3.03 -21.23 4.01
N ASP A 146 -3.94 -21.92 3.34
CA ASP A 146 -3.78 -23.32 2.97
C ASP A 146 -2.68 -23.49 1.91
N LEU A 147 -2.56 -22.55 0.97
CA LEU A 147 -1.46 -22.53 0.00
C LEU A 147 -0.13 -22.17 0.67
N GLN A 148 -0.13 -21.12 1.51
CA GLN A 148 1.03 -20.68 2.29
C GLN A 148 1.66 -21.84 3.10
N ARG A 149 0.83 -22.64 3.78
CA ARG A 149 1.29 -23.81 4.56
C ARG A 149 1.81 -24.93 3.68
N ARG A 150 1.16 -25.21 2.55
CA ARG A 150 1.51 -26.32 1.66
C ARG A 150 2.81 -26.05 0.92
N ASP A 151 2.99 -24.83 0.45
CA ASP A 151 4.09 -24.47 -0.43
C ASP A 151 5.36 -24.12 0.36
N GLY A 152 5.21 -23.71 1.64
CA GLY A 152 6.31 -23.39 2.56
C GLY A 152 7.03 -22.07 2.25
N GLN A 153 6.99 -21.62 0.99
CA GLN A 153 7.29 -20.25 0.56
C GLN A 153 5.99 -19.44 0.50
N TRP A 154 6.11 -18.14 0.76
CA TRP A 154 4.98 -17.21 0.82
C TRP A 154 5.01 -16.25 -0.37
#